data_AF-A0A2Z6TEP9-F1
#
_entry.id   AF-A0A2Z6TEP9-F1
#
_cell.length_a   1.000
_cell.length_b   1.000
_cell.length_c   1.000
_cell.angle_alpha   90.00
_cell.angle_beta   90.00
_cell.angle_gamma   90.00
#
_symmetry.space_group_name_H-M   'P 1'
#
loop_
_entity.id
_entity.type
_entity.pdbx_description
1 polymer ?
#
loop_
_entity_poly.entity_id
_entity_poly.type
_entity_poly.pdbx_seq_one_letter_code
_entity_poly.pdbx_strand_id
1 'polypeptide(L)'
;MSRKNENKKSKKTIKYVFLGLLIGVVTLIGIWQLLAFQTRIQQQQQRERIALWCVQHFSGKKPIRNIKVGRIRINGIGGSAGKSTSVIINNKDVNRLEGMGLNDDGEPDGSFIYNDQIEYTYHSKKNTCATLRGVKVEEWRNN
;
A
#
# COMPACT_ATOMS: atom_id res chain seq x y z
N MET A 1 17.48 54.71 33.94
CA MET A 1 17.54 53.25 34.19
C MET A 1 16.40 52.43 33.54
N SER A 2 15.32 53.07 33.03
CA SER A 2 14.10 52.38 32.55
C SER A 2 14.21 51.62 31.21
N ARG A 3 14.89 52.19 30.19
CA ARG A 3 14.96 51.61 28.82
C ARG A 3 15.65 50.24 28.71
N LYS A 4 16.54 49.87 29.64
CA LYS A 4 17.24 48.56 29.61
C LYS A 4 16.33 47.40 29.99
N ASN A 5 15.31 47.62 30.83
CA ASN A 5 14.41 46.57 31.31
C ASN A 5 13.30 46.23 30.30
N GLU A 6 12.75 47.22 29.58
CA GLU A 6 11.74 46.98 28.53
C GLU A 6 12.31 46.19 27.34
N ASN A 7 13.54 46.52 26.94
CA ASN A 7 14.24 45.83 25.84
C ASN A 7 14.57 44.36 26.20
N LYS A 8 14.83 44.07 27.48
CA LYS A 8 15.07 42.70 27.99
C LYS A 8 13.78 41.87 28.04
N LYS A 9 12.64 42.50 28.36
CA LYS A 9 11.31 41.88 28.41
C LYS A 9 10.80 41.55 26.99
N SER A 10 10.92 42.49 26.05
CA SER A 10 10.58 42.29 24.63
C SER A 10 11.38 41.15 23.97
N LYS A 11 12.70 41.11 24.18
CA LYS A 11 13.56 40.02 23.67
C LYS A 11 13.21 38.65 24.26
N LYS A 12 12.73 38.58 25.51
CA LYS A 12 12.23 37.33 26.10
C LYS A 12 10.93 36.89 25.43
N THR A 13 9.96 37.80 25.27
CA THR A 13 8.68 37.49 24.62
C THR A 13 8.86 37.00 23.19
N ILE A 14 9.72 37.64 22.40
CA ILE A 14 10.04 37.21 21.02
C ILE A 14 10.63 35.80 21.01
N LYS A 15 11.56 35.48 21.93
CA LYS A 15 12.14 34.13 22.04
C LYS A 15 11.10 33.06 22.36
N TYR A 16 10.12 33.34 23.23
CA TYR A 16 9.06 32.40 23.54
C TYR A 16 8.08 32.19 22.37
N VAL A 17 7.80 33.24 21.59
CA VAL A 17 6.99 33.13 20.36
C VAL A 17 7.69 32.25 19.32
N PHE A 18 8.99 32.47 19.09
CA PHE A 18 9.77 31.63 18.17
C PHE A 18 9.89 30.18 18.66
N LEU A 19 10.08 29.96 19.97
CA LEU A 19 10.14 28.61 20.54
C LEU A 19 8.80 27.88 20.40
N GLY A 20 7.68 28.55 20.66
CA GLY A 20 6.34 27.99 20.47
C GLY A 20 6.04 27.66 19.01
N LEU A 21 6.44 28.54 18.08
CA LEU A 21 6.31 28.29 16.64
C LEU A 21 7.16 27.11 16.18
N LEU A 22 8.39 26.98 16.69
CA LEU A 22 9.28 25.88 16.35
C LEU A 22 8.76 24.54 16.87
N ILE A 23 8.24 24.50 18.11
CA ILE A 23 7.55 23.31 18.65
C ILE A 23 6.34 22.94 17.80
N GLY A 24 5.50 23.93 17.43
CA GLY A 24 4.34 23.71 16.58
C GLY A 24 4.68 23.14 15.19
N VAL A 25 5.78 23.58 14.58
CA VAL A 25 6.25 23.03 13.30
C VAL A 25 6.74 21.59 13.46
N VAL A 26 7.52 21.29 14.50
CA VAL A 26 8.05 19.95 14.75
C VAL A 26 6.93 18.94 15.03
N THR A 27 5.92 19.30 15.82
CA THR A 27 4.78 18.41 16.09
C THR A 27 3.97 18.13 14.82
N LEU A 28 3.76 19.13 13.98
CA LEU A 28 3.00 18.99 12.73
C LEU A 28 3.74 18.09 11.72
N ILE A 29 5.06 18.21 11.62
CA ILE A 29 5.90 17.30 10.81
C ILE A 29 5.81 15.87 11.35
N GLY A 30 5.92 15.68 12.67
CA GLY A 30 5.81 14.35 13.29
C GLY A 30 4.46 13.67 13.01
N ILE A 31 3.35 14.41 13.09
CA ILE A 31 2.01 13.91 12.76
C ILE A 31 1.95 13.47 11.29
N TRP A 32 2.47 14.30 10.37
CA TRP A 32 2.52 13.97 8.95
C TRP A 32 3.33 12.71 8.66
N GLN A 33 4.51 12.57 9.27
CA GLN A 33 5.35 11.38 9.14
C GLN A 33 4.64 10.13 9.64
N LEU A 34 3.94 10.22 10.77
CA LEU A 34 3.18 9.12 11.34
C LEU A 34 2.03 8.69 10.41
N LEU A 35 1.25 9.64 9.88
CA LEU A 35 0.16 9.35 8.94
C LEU A 35 0.68 8.70 7.65
N ALA A 36 1.78 9.22 7.10
CA ALA A 36 2.42 8.63 5.92
C ALA A 36 2.91 7.20 6.19
N PHE A 37 3.47 6.95 7.38
CA PHE A 37 3.90 5.61 7.79
C PHE A 37 2.74 4.63 7.94
N GLN A 38 1.65 5.04 8.61
CA GLN A 38 0.43 4.25 8.75
C GLN A 38 -0.15 3.88 7.38
N THR A 39 -0.22 4.84 6.47
CA THR A 39 -0.70 4.63 5.10
C THR A 39 0.14 3.58 4.36
N ARG A 40 1.48 3.64 4.49
CA ARG A 40 2.38 2.67 3.87
C ARG A 40 2.21 1.26 4.43
N ILE A 41 1.99 1.13 5.74
CA ILE A 41 1.70 -0.17 6.37
C ILE A 41 0.40 -0.76 5.82
N GLN A 42 -0.67 0.03 5.76
CA GLN A 42 -1.96 -0.43 5.24
C GLN A 42 -1.85 -0.90 3.79
N GLN A 43 -1.16 -0.13 2.94
CA GLN A 43 -0.92 -0.52 1.56
C GLN A 43 -0.10 -1.82 1.45
N GLN A 44 0.91 -1.99 2.31
CA GLN A 44 1.72 -3.21 2.32
C GLN A 44 0.90 -4.43 2.75
N GLN A 45 0.10 -4.30 3.81
CA GLN A 45 -0.80 -5.36 4.28
C GLN A 45 -1.80 -5.75 3.20
N GLN A 46 -2.36 -4.77 2.48
CA GLN A 46 -3.30 -5.05 1.40
C GLN A 46 -2.63 -5.79 0.24
N ARG A 47 -1.41 -5.40 -0.15
CA ARG A 47 -0.61 -6.14 -1.15
C ARG A 47 -0.32 -7.57 -0.71
N GLU A 48 0.00 -7.77 0.56
CA GLU A 48 0.24 -9.11 1.11
C GLU A 48 -1.02 -9.97 1.09
N ARG A 49 -2.20 -9.40 1.39
CA ARG A 49 -3.48 -10.13 1.26
C ARG A 49 -3.76 -10.56 -0.17
N ILE A 50 -3.57 -9.67 -1.14
CA ILE A 50 -3.74 -9.96 -2.56
C ILE A 50 -2.75 -11.05 -3.01
N ALA A 51 -1.48 -10.93 -2.60
CA ALA A 51 -0.47 -11.93 -2.90
C ALA A 51 -0.78 -13.29 -2.26
N LEU A 52 -1.24 -13.30 -1.01
CA LEU A 52 -1.63 -14.52 -0.31
C LEU A 52 -2.78 -15.21 -1.04
N TRP A 53 -3.79 -14.45 -1.45
CA TRP A 53 -4.90 -14.97 -2.24
C TRP A 53 -4.39 -15.63 -3.54
N CYS A 54 -3.46 -14.99 -4.25
CA CYS A 54 -2.86 -15.58 -5.45
C CYS A 54 -2.16 -16.92 -5.15
N VAL A 55 -1.36 -16.99 -4.08
CA VAL A 55 -0.68 -18.24 -3.67
C VAL A 55 -1.66 -19.34 -3.28
N GLN A 56 -2.82 -18.98 -2.75
CA GLN A 56 -3.83 -19.93 -2.30
C GLN A 56 -4.73 -20.44 -3.43
N HIS A 57 -4.90 -19.65 -4.49
CA HIS A 57 -5.80 -19.97 -5.61
C HIS A 57 -5.08 -20.39 -6.90
N PHE A 58 -3.78 -20.14 -7.03
CA PHE A 58 -3.03 -20.51 -8.24
C PHE A 58 -1.99 -21.59 -7.97
N SER A 59 -1.95 -22.59 -8.85
CA SER A 59 -0.91 -23.62 -8.86
C SER A 59 -0.36 -23.80 -10.26
N GLY A 60 0.95 -23.99 -10.39
CA GLY A 60 1.59 -24.29 -11.66
C GLY A 60 2.75 -25.26 -11.49
N LYS A 61 3.37 -25.66 -12.61
CA LYS A 61 4.55 -26.55 -12.59
C LYS A 61 5.72 -25.98 -11.78
N LYS A 62 5.85 -24.66 -11.76
CA LYS A 62 6.88 -23.94 -10.99
C LYS A 62 6.25 -23.33 -9.73
N PRO A 63 6.94 -23.39 -8.58
CA PRO A 63 6.47 -22.75 -7.37
C PRO A 63 6.43 -21.23 -7.54
N ILE A 64 5.44 -20.58 -6.93
CA ILE A 64 5.35 -19.13 -6.85
C ILE A 64 6.43 -18.63 -5.88
N ARG A 65 7.35 -17.80 -6.37
CA ARG A 65 8.47 -17.22 -5.61
C ARG A 65 8.43 -15.71 -5.57
N ASN A 66 7.74 -15.07 -6.51
CA ASN A 66 7.60 -13.63 -6.57
C ASN A 66 6.16 -13.27 -7.00
N ILE A 67 5.60 -12.25 -6.36
CA ILE A 67 4.33 -11.65 -6.75
C ILE A 67 4.52 -10.14 -6.75
N LYS A 68 4.25 -9.51 -7.89
CA LYS A 68 4.18 -8.06 -7.99
C LYS A 68 2.73 -7.62 -8.02
N VAL A 69 2.34 -6.73 -7.12
CA VAL A 69 0.97 -6.21 -7.03
C VAL A 69 0.97 -4.75 -7.48
N GLY A 70 0.13 -4.43 -8.46
CA GLY A 70 -0.07 -3.11 -9.01
C GLY A 70 -0.82 -2.17 -8.07
N ARG A 71 -0.92 -0.91 -8.49
CA ARG A 71 -1.70 0.08 -7.77
C ARG A 71 -3.18 -0.30 -7.78
N ILE A 72 -3.82 -0.21 -6.63
CA ILE A 72 -5.26 -0.37 -6.52
C ILE A 72 -5.93 0.85 -7.15
N ARG A 73 -6.74 0.61 -8.17
CA ARG A 73 -7.53 1.61 -8.88
C ARG A 73 -8.95 1.59 -8.31
N ILE A 74 -9.50 2.78 -8.10
CA ILE A 74 -10.90 2.99 -7.76
C ILE A 74 -11.59 3.35 -9.08
N ASN A 75 -12.55 2.54 -9.49
CA ASN A 75 -13.21 2.68 -10.78
C ASN A 75 -14.55 3.42 -10.61
N GLY A 76 -14.89 4.28 -11.58
CA GLY A 76 -16.12 5.08 -11.55
C GLY A 76 -16.06 6.30 -10.61
N ILE A 77 -17.08 7.15 -10.69
CA ILE A 77 -17.18 8.35 -9.86
C ILE A 77 -17.47 7.91 -8.43
N GLY A 78 -16.57 8.22 -7.50
CA GLY A 78 -16.71 7.82 -6.10
C GLY A 78 -16.57 6.32 -5.83
N GLY A 79 -16.04 5.53 -6.78
CA GLY A 79 -15.90 4.08 -6.61
C GLY A 79 -17.13 3.25 -7.00
N SER A 80 -18.08 3.83 -7.74
CA SER A 80 -19.31 3.17 -8.17
C SER A 80 -19.08 1.91 -9.02
N ALA A 81 -17.92 1.77 -9.67
CA ALA A 81 -17.54 0.59 -10.45
C ALA A 81 -16.52 -0.31 -9.70
N GLY A 82 -16.43 -0.16 -8.38
CA GLY A 82 -15.61 -1.00 -7.51
C GLY A 82 -14.12 -0.65 -7.52
N LYS A 83 -13.32 -1.57 -6.98
CA LYS A 83 -11.86 -1.46 -6.90
C LYS A 83 -11.23 -2.59 -7.69
N SER A 84 -10.12 -2.32 -8.34
CA SER A 84 -9.38 -3.35 -9.06
C SER A 84 -7.88 -3.16 -8.97
N THR A 85 -7.12 -4.23 -9.13
CA THR A 85 -5.65 -4.20 -9.22
C THR A 85 -5.16 -5.10 -10.36
N SER A 86 -3.85 -5.21 -10.51
CA SER A 86 -3.23 -6.20 -11.39
C SER A 86 -2.07 -6.86 -10.68
N VAL A 87 -1.81 -8.11 -11.03
CA VAL A 87 -0.79 -8.92 -10.38
C VAL A 87 0.10 -9.58 -11.43
N ILE A 88 1.40 -9.66 -11.19
CA ILE A 88 2.32 -10.49 -12.00
C ILE A 88 2.89 -11.59 -11.11
N ILE A 89 2.71 -12.84 -11.52
CA ILE A 89 3.28 -14.00 -10.86
C ILE A 89 4.66 -14.32 -11.46
N ASN A 90 5.66 -14.49 -10.61
CA ASN A 90 7.02 -14.90 -10.97
C ASN A 90 7.71 -14.03 -12.02
N ASN A 91 7.42 -12.72 -12.03
CA ASN A 91 8.04 -11.75 -12.96
C ASN A 91 7.86 -12.08 -14.45
N LYS A 92 6.83 -12.84 -14.80
CA LYS A 92 6.54 -13.24 -16.17
C LYS A 92 5.26 -12.58 -16.64
N ASP A 93 5.35 -11.84 -17.74
CA ASP A 93 4.22 -11.08 -18.26
C ASP A 93 3.05 -11.97 -18.70
N VAL A 94 3.34 -13.16 -19.22
CA VAL A 94 2.33 -14.19 -19.52
C VAL A 94 1.54 -14.64 -18.30
N ASN A 95 2.07 -14.42 -17.08
CA ASN A 95 1.42 -14.72 -15.81
C ASN A 95 0.85 -13.47 -15.13
N ARG A 96 0.47 -12.47 -15.94
CA ARG A 96 -0.22 -11.28 -15.49
C ARG A 96 -1.71 -11.56 -15.32
N LEU A 97 -2.25 -11.13 -14.19
CA LEU A 97 -3.67 -11.06 -13.88
C LEU A 97 -4.07 -9.59 -13.94
N GLU A 98 -4.90 -9.21 -14.89
CA GLU A 98 -5.40 -7.85 -15.06
C GLU A 98 -6.81 -7.68 -14.53
N GLY A 99 -7.16 -6.46 -14.14
CA GLY A 99 -8.51 -6.14 -13.69
C GLY A 99 -9.00 -6.99 -12.51
N MET A 100 -8.09 -7.42 -11.62
CA MET A 100 -8.44 -8.21 -10.45
C MET A 100 -9.37 -7.41 -9.53
N GLY A 101 -10.64 -7.80 -9.47
CA GLY A 101 -11.68 -7.17 -8.67
C GLY A 101 -11.38 -7.31 -7.18
N LEU A 102 -11.63 -6.26 -6.42
CA LEU A 102 -11.46 -6.21 -4.97
C LEU A 102 -12.78 -5.82 -4.32
N ASN A 103 -13.15 -6.53 -3.26
CA ASN A 103 -14.29 -6.17 -2.41
C ASN A 103 -13.97 -4.94 -1.51
N ASP A 104 -14.93 -4.55 -0.67
CA ASP A 104 -14.78 -3.40 0.22
C ASP A 104 -13.65 -3.57 1.24
N ASP A 105 -13.41 -4.80 1.68
CA ASP A 105 -12.30 -5.19 2.57
C ASP A 105 -10.92 -5.22 1.86
N GLY A 106 -10.92 -4.99 0.55
CA GLY A 106 -9.72 -4.98 -0.28
C GLY A 106 -9.18 -6.38 -0.62
N GLU A 107 -10.01 -7.42 -0.47
CA GLU A 107 -9.69 -8.79 -0.84
C GLU A 107 -10.13 -9.10 -2.29
N PRO A 108 -9.38 -9.94 -3.03
CA PRO A 108 -9.79 -10.35 -4.35
C PRO A 108 -11.12 -11.12 -4.36
N ASP A 109 -12.03 -10.72 -5.24
CA ASP A 109 -13.37 -11.32 -5.38
C ASP A 109 -13.41 -12.50 -6.37
N GLY A 110 -12.29 -12.81 -7.02
CA GLY A 110 -12.17 -13.87 -8.03
C GLY A 110 -12.43 -13.41 -9.47
N SER A 111 -12.76 -12.14 -9.69
CA SER A 111 -12.87 -11.54 -11.02
C SER A 111 -11.49 -11.10 -11.49
N PHE A 112 -11.00 -11.61 -12.61
CA PHE A 112 -9.73 -11.18 -13.22
C PHE A 112 -9.65 -11.65 -14.67
N ILE A 113 -8.80 -11.00 -15.45
CA ILE A 113 -8.48 -11.34 -16.83
C ILE A 113 -7.06 -11.89 -16.85
N TYR A 114 -6.82 -12.96 -17.60
CA TYR A 114 -5.49 -13.55 -17.75
C TYR A 114 -5.26 -13.98 -19.20
N ASN A 115 -3.98 -14.08 -19.56
CA ASN A 115 -3.55 -14.53 -20.88
C ASN A 115 -3.79 -16.05 -21.03
N ASP A 116 -4.19 -16.52 -22.21
CA ASP A 116 -4.42 -17.94 -22.50
C ASP A 116 -3.16 -18.82 -22.33
N GLN A 117 -1.98 -18.21 -22.38
CA GLN A 117 -0.67 -18.83 -22.18
C GLN A 117 -0.21 -18.85 -20.71
N ILE A 118 -1.06 -18.49 -19.76
CA ILE A 118 -0.70 -18.46 -18.33
C ILE A 118 -0.17 -19.84 -17.86
N GLU A 119 0.94 -19.83 -17.12
CA GLU A 119 1.58 -21.05 -16.61
C GLU A 119 0.93 -21.61 -15.32
N TYR A 120 -0.08 -20.91 -14.81
CA TYR A 120 -0.75 -21.20 -13.53
C TYR A 120 -2.23 -21.42 -13.75
N THR A 121 -2.74 -22.50 -13.15
CA THR A 121 -4.16 -22.82 -13.14
C THR A 121 -4.82 -22.19 -11.92
N TYR A 122 -5.94 -21.51 -12.15
CA TYR A 122 -6.81 -21.03 -11.09
C TYR A 122 -7.64 -22.19 -10.50
N HIS A 123 -7.74 -22.20 -9.18
CA HIS A 123 -8.60 -23.10 -8.42
C HIS A 123 -9.59 -22.28 -7.62
N SER A 124 -10.88 -22.54 -7.82
CA SER A 124 -11.94 -21.89 -7.04
C SER A 124 -11.81 -22.21 -5.54
N LYS A 125 -11.37 -23.44 -5.22
CA LYS A 125 -11.10 -23.85 -3.84
C LYS A 125 -9.74 -23.33 -3.37
N LYS A 126 -9.78 -22.48 -2.34
CA LYS A 126 -8.61 -21.96 -1.63
C LYS A 126 -7.77 -23.10 -1.01
N ASN A 127 -6.47 -23.11 -1.26
CA ASN A 127 -5.51 -23.92 -0.50
C ASN A 127 -5.13 -23.19 0.79
N THR A 128 -5.78 -23.53 1.90
CA THR A 128 -5.56 -22.88 3.21
C THR A 128 -4.18 -23.13 3.82
N CYS A 129 -3.46 -24.16 3.37
CA CYS A 129 -2.11 -24.45 3.84
C CYS A 129 -1.05 -23.58 3.16
N ALA A 130 -1.39 -22.94 2.05
CA ALA A 130 -0.46 -22.10 1.30
C ALA A 130 -0.26 -20.75 2.03
N THR A 131 1.01 -20.35 2.17
CA THR A 131 1.43 -19.12 2.86
C THR A 131 2.40 -18.35 1.98
N LEU A 132 2.68 -17.09 2.34
CA LEU A 132 3.71 -16.27 1.67
C LEU A 132 5.15 -16.66 2.03
N ARG A 133 5.38 -17.79 2.72
CA ARG A 133 6.72 -18.21 3.12
C ARG A 133 7.58 -18.49 1.89
N GLY A 134 8.68 -17.72 1.74
CA GLY A 134 9.57 -17.82 0.58
C GLY A 134 9.04 -17.14 -0.69
N VAL A 135 7.93 -16.38 -0.59
CA VAL A 135 7.37 -15.58 -1.67
C VAL A 135 7.74 -14.12 -1.46
N LYS A 136 8.45 -13.53 -2.43
CA LYS A 136 8.76 -12.11 -2.43
C LYS A 136 7.55 -11.32 -2.95
N VAL A 137 6.98 -10.46 -2.11
CA VAL A 137 5.88 -9.56 -2.48
C VAL A 137 6.44 -8.17 -2.77
N GLU A 138 6.15 -7.63 -3.95
CA GLU A 138 6.67 -6.34 -4.41
C GLU A 138 5.55 -5.44 -4.95
N GLU A 139 5.76 -4.13 -4.87
CA GLU A 139 4.95 -3.15 -5.58
C GLU A 139 5.30 -3.14 -7.06
N TRP A 140 4.29 -3.21 -7.92
CA TRP A 140 4.44 -3.00 -9.36
C TRP A 140 4.16 -1.53 -9.69
N ARG A 141 5.22 -0.75 -9.87
CA ARG A 141 5.14 0.71 -10.07
C ARG A 141 4.71 1.16 -11.48
N ASN A 142 4.79 0.29 -12.48
CA ASN A 142 4.59 0.64 -13.89
C ASN A 142 3.19 0.28 -14.43
N ASN A 143 2.16 0.28 -13.58
CA ASN A 143 0.78 0.02 -13.99
C ASN A 143 -0.18 0.99 -13.31
#